data_AF-A0A3C0BAC7-F1
#
_entry.id   AF-A0A3C0BAC7-F1
#
_cell.length_a   1.000
_cell.length_b   1.000
_cell.length_c   1.000
_cell.angle_alpha   90.00
_cell.angle_beta   90.00
_cell.angle_gamma   90.00
#
_symmetry.space_group_name_H-M   'P 1'
#
loop_
_entity.id
_entity.type
_entity.pdbx_description
1 polymer ?
#
loop_
_entity_poly.entity_id
_entity_poly.type
_entity_poly.pdbx_seq_one_letter_code
_entity_poly.pdbx_strand_id
1 'polypeptide(L)'
;AHDTFWDFVSLSPETLHNVMWLMSDRAIPRSLRMMEGFGIHTYRFVNANNESFFVKFHWKPLLGVHSVLWDEAQKISGKDSDFHRRDLYEAIEAGAFAQWDFGVQIVEEKDEHKFDFDLLDPTKLIPEELV
;
A
#
# COMPACT_ATOMS: atom_id res chain seq x y z
N ALA A 1 -5.66 19.84 -2.73
CA ALA A 1 -6.95 19.94 -2.04
C ALA A 1 -7.83 20.90 -2.83
N HIS A 2 -8.81 20.37 -3.58
CA HIS A 2 -9.66 21.16 -4.48
C HIS A 2 -11.05 20.52 -4.61
N ASP A 3 -12.02 21.31 -5.06
CA ASP A 3 -13.45 21.00 -5.05
C ASP A 3 -13.79 19.73 -5.82
N THR A 4 -13.29 19.58 -7.05
CA THR A 4 -13.65 18.45 -7.92
C THR A 4 -13.25 17.08 -7.36
N PHE A 5 -12.20 17.01 -6.52
CA PHE A 5 -11.85 15.77 -5.85
C PHE A 5 -12.87 15.43 -4.77
N TRP A 6 -13.22 16.40 -3.92
CA TRP A 6 -14.13 16.18 -2.80
C TRP A 6 -15.59 16.03 -3.25
N ASP A 7 -15.98 16.64 -4.37
CA ASP A 7 -17.26 16.41 -5.02
C ASP A 7 -17.41 14.92 -5.39
N PHE A 8 -16.45 14.37 -6.14
CA PHE A 8 -16.44 12.95 -6.51
C PHE A 8 -16.46 12.02 -5.30
N VAL A 9 -15.61 12.29 -4.29
CA VAL A 9 -15.56 11.50 -3.05
C VAL A 9 -16.89 11.51 -2.32
N SER A 10 -17.57 12.65 -2.25
CA SER A 10 -18.86 12.78 -1.57
C SER A 10 -20.00 12.03 -2.27
N LEU A 11 -19.90 11.85 -3.59
CA LEU A 11 -20.90 11.18 -4.43
C LEU A 11 -20.59 9.69 -4.65
N SER A 12 -19.35 9.25 -4.38
CA SER A 12 -18.88 7.87 -4.62
C SER A 12 -18.32 7.27 -3.33
N PRO A 13 -19.18 6.78 -2.40
CA PRO A 13 -18.75 6.36 -1.07
C PRO A 13 -17.80 5.15 -1.07
N GLU A 14 -17.75 4.38 -2.16
CA GLU A 14 -16.74 3.32 -2.39
C GLU A 14 -15.29 3.84 -2.35
N THR A 15 -15.08 5.15 -2.55
CA THR A 15 -13.76 5.79 -2.45
C THR A 15 -13.28 5.94 -1.01
N LEU A 16 -14.20 5.99 -0.03
CA LEU A 16 -13.92 6.49 1.31
C LEU A 16 -12.84 5.69 2.02
N HIS A 17 -12.77 4.37 1.83
CA HIS A 17 -11.75 3.57 2.47
C HIS A 17 -10.35 4.02 2.06
N ASN A 18 -10.05 4.14 0.77
CA ASN A 18 -8.73 4.58 0.32
C ASN A 18 -8.50 6.08 0.57
N VAL A 19 -9.55 6.90 0.61
CA VAL A 19 -9.43 8.31 1.02
C VAL A 19 -8.95 8.43 2.47
N MET A 20 -9.36 7.54 3.38
CA MET A 20 -8.83 7.51 4.75
C MET A 20 -7.33 7.20 4.78
N TRP A 21 -6.86 6.27 3.93
CA TRP A 21 -5.42 6.02 3.76
C TRP A 21 -4.70 7.23 3.19
N LEU A 22 -5.27 7.87 2.16
CA LEU A 22 -4.73 9.07 1.52
C LEU A 22 -4.63 10.27 2.48
N MET A 23 -5.58 10.41 3.40
CA MET A 23 -5.59 11.49 4.39
C MET A 23 -4.74 11.20 5.63
N SER A 24 -4.21 9.98 5.76
CA SER A 24 -3.26 9.62 6.80
C SER A 24 -1.82 9.91 6.38
N ASP A 25 -0.89 9.79 7.32
CA ASP A 25 0.54 9.96 7.06
C ASP A 25 1.11 8.94 6.05
N ARG A 26 0.36 7.87 5.71
CA ARG A 26 0.73 6.91 4.65
C ARG A 26 0.93 7.57 3.28
N ALA A 27 0.26 8.70 3.02
CA ALA A 27 0.38 9.43 1.75
C ALA A 27 1.57 10.40 1.69
N ILE A 28 2.26 10.61 2.81
CA ILE A 28 3.44 11.48 2.92
C ILE A 28 4.61 10.71 3.55
N PRO A 29 5.10 9.64 2.88
CA PRO A 29 6.17 8.80 3.40
C PRO A 29 7.46 9.61 3.55
N ARG A 30 8.31 9.24 4.53
CA ARG A 30 9.60 9.89 4.78
C ARG A 30 10.63 9.57 3.69
N SER A 31 10.51 8.40 3.09
CA SER A 31 11.38 7.87 2.04
C SER A 31 10.62 6.77 1.31
N LEU A 32 10.90 6.58 0.02
CA LEU A 32 10.38 5.44 -0.74
C LEU A 32 10.79 4.10 -0.12
N ARG A 33 11.90 4.05 0.63
CA ARG A 33 12.46 2.86 1.28
C ARG A 33 11.73 2.49 2.58
N MET A 34 10.82 3.34 3.05
CA MET A 34 10.17 3.28 4.36
C MET A 34 8.65 3.26 4.23
N MET A 35 8.14 2.64 3.16
CA MET A 35 6.71 2.43 2.93
C MET A 35 6.43 0.98 2.55
N GLU A 36 5.23 0.51 2.90
CA GLU A 36 4.72 -0.77 2.45
C GLU A 36 4.30 -0.71 0.97
N GLY A 37 4.33 -1.87 0.32
CA GLY A 37 3.76 -2.07 -1.01
C GLY A 37 2.68 -3.14 -0.97
N PHE A 38 1.63 -2.95 -1.75
CA PHE A 38 0.48 -3.86 -1.82
C PHE A 38 0.11 -4.14 -3.27
N GLY A 39 -0.21 -5.40 -3.58
CA GLY A 39 -0.79 -5.77 -4.89
C GLY A 39 -2.24 -5.31 -5.06
N ILE A 40 -2.92 -4.98 -3.96
CA ILE A 40 -4.34 -4.57 -3.85
C ILE A 40 -5.32 -5.63 -4.30
N HIS A 41 -5.25 -6.09 -5.55
CA HIS A 41 -6.15 -7.10 -6.10
C HIS A 41 -5.88 -8.49 -5.49
N THR A 42 -6.92 -9.32 -5.56
CA THR A 42 -6.79 -10.75 -5.27
C THR A 42 -6.40 -11.49 -6.53
N TYR A 43 -5.27 -12.18 -6.46
CA TYR A 43 -4.71 -13.02 -7.53
C TYR A 43 -4.94 -14.50 -7.23
N ARG A 44 -4.45 -15.38 -8.12
CA ARG A 44 -4.41 -16.82 -7.89
C ARG A 44 -2.99 -17.36 -7.96
N PHE A 45 -2.62 -18.19 -6.99
CA PHE A 45 -1.56 -19.18 -7.17
C PHE A 45 -2.18 -20.50 -7.59
N VAL A 46 -1.56 -21.17 -8.56
CA VAL A 46 -1.95 -22.49 -9.05
C VAL A 46 -0.76 -23.41 -8.86
N ASN A 47 -0.94 -24.48 -8.08
CA ASN A 47 0.14 -25.42 -7.80
C ASN A 47 0.23 -26.54 -8.87
N ALA A 48 1.20 -27.45 -8.72
CA ALA A 48 1.41 -28.55 -9.66
C ALA A 48 0.24 -29.57 -9.73
N ASN A 49 -0.64 -29.59 -8.72
CA ASN A 49 -1.86 -30.40 -8.68
C ASN A 49 -3.07 -29.67 -9.27
N ASN A 50 -2.88 -28.46 -9.83
CA ASN A 50 -3.94 -27.59 -10.34
C ASN A 50 -4.93 -27.12 -9.26
N GLU A 51 -4.49 -27.07 -8.00
CA GLU A 51 -5.24 -26.45 -6.90
C GLU A 51 -4.99 -24.94 -6.91
N SER A 52 -6.07 -24.16 -6.77
CA SER A 52 -6.04 -22.70 -6.81
C SER A 52 -6.18 -22.09 -5.41
N PHE A 53 -5.39 -21.08 -5.14
CA PHE A 53 -5.42 -20.31 -3.88
C PHE A 53 -5.53 -18.82 -4.19
N PHE A 54 -6.43 -18.12 -3.50
CA PHE A 54 -6.51 -16.66 -3.60
C PHE A 54 -5.35 -16.01 -2.85
N VAL A 55 -4.73 -15.00 -3.45
CA VAL A 55 -3.53 -14.37 -2.88
C VAL A 55 -3.56 -12.85 -2.95
N LYS A 56 -3.19 -12.18 -1.86
CA LYS A 56 -2.80 -10.75 -1.84
C LYS A 56 -1.29 -10.64 -1.64
N PHE A 57 -0.64 -9.76 -2.40
CA PHE A 57 0.80 -9.51 -2.32
C PHE A 57 1.14 -8.33 -1.42
N HIS A 58 2.21 -8.49 -0.64
CA HIS A 58 2.69 -7.51 0.33
C HIS A 58 4.21 -7.33 0.24
N TRP A 59 4.66 -6.11 0.44
CA TRP A 59 6.08 -5.74 0.58
C TRP A 59 6.26 -4.99 1.88
N LYS A 60 6.93 -5.59 2.86
CA LYS A 60 7.18 -4.99 4.18
C LYS A 60 8.58 -4.38 4.21
N PRO A 61 8.74 -3.05 4.40
CA PRO A 61 10.05 -2.41 4.37
C PRO A 61 10.89 -2.84 5.57
N LEU A 62 12.13 -3.27 5.34
CA LEU A 62 13.02 -3.69 6.42
C LEU A 62 13.40 -2.52 7.36
N LEU A 63 13.33 -1.29 6.86
CA LEU A 63 13.56 -0.06 7.62
C LEU A 63 12.35 0.37 8.45
N GLY A 64 11.21 -0.32 8.32
CA GLY A 64 9.94 0.07 8.93
C GLY A 64 9.20 1.14 8.14
N VAL A 65 7.99 1.45 8.60
CA VAL A 65 7.10 2.44 7.98
C VAL A 65 7.27 3.78 8.68
N HIS A 66 7.69 4.80 7.93
CA HIS A 66 7.94 6.14 8.46
C HIS A 66 7.37 7.20 7.53
N SER A 67 6.80 8.24 8.13
CA SER A 67 6.19 9.36 7.43
C SER A 67 6.64 10.68 8.01
N VAL A 68 6.42 11.76 7.26
CA VAL A 68 6.63 13.14 7.72
C VAL A 68 5.31 13.76 8.13
N LEU A 69 5.36 14.89 8.82
CA LEU A 69 4.17 15.71 9.10
C LEU A 69 3.81 16.55 7.87
N TRP A 70 2.54 16.94 7.75
CA TRP A 70 2.04 17.70 6.59
C TRP A 70 2.80 19.01 6.32
N ASP A 71 3.08 19.80 7.35
CA ASP A 71 3.85 21.06 7.21
C ASP A 71 5.29 20.81 6.71
N GLU A 72 5.90 19.70 7.13
CA GLU A 72 7.21 19.27 6.64
C GLU A 72 7.13 18.82 5.17
N ALA A 73 6.16 17.98 4.81
CA ALA A 73 5.95 17.52 3.43
C ALA A 73 5.77 18.68 2.44
N GLN A 74 4.98 19.69 2.82
CA GLN A 74 4.76 20.87 1.99
C GLN A 74 6.04 21.69 1.79
N LYS A 75 6.84 21.86 2.86
CA LYS A 75 8.13 22.55 2.79
C LYS A 75 9.15 21.79 1.95
N ILE A 76 9.23 20.46 2.10
CA ILE A 76 10.09 19.58 1.29
C ILE A 76 9.75 19.78 -0.18
N SER A 77 8.48 19.67 -0.57
CA SER A 77 8.05 19.80 -1.97
C SER A 77 8.46 21.12 -2.64
N GLY A 78 8.60 22.20 -1.87
CA GLY A 78 9.07 23.50 -2.37
C GLY A 78 10.58 23.71 -2.30
N LYS A 79 11.28 23.11 -1.32
CA LYS A 79 12.72 23.27 -1.12
C LYS A 79 13.54 22.24 -1.89
N ASP A 80 12.99 21.05 -2.06
CA ASP A 80 13.59 19.93 -2.75
C ASP A 80 12.49 19.03 -3.34
N SER A 81 12.07 19.33 -4.57
CA SER A 81 11.09 18.53 -5.30
C SER A 81 11.60 17.14 -5.69
N ASP A 82 12.91 16.88 -5.57
CA ASP A 82 13.56 15.61 -5.89
C ASP A 82 13.90 14.81 -4.63
N PHE A 83 13.44 15.22 -3.45
CA PHE A 83 13.83 14.66 -2.15
C PHE A 83 13.82 13.13 -2.09
N HIS A 84 12.72 12.49 -2.50
CA HIS A 84 12.61 11.03 -2.53
C HIS A 84 13.51 10.37 -3.58
N ARG A 85 13.69 11.01 -4.74
CA ARG A 85 14.57 10.51 -5.80
C ARG A 85 16.03 10.55 -5.35
N ARG A 86 16.42 11.67 -4.74
CA ARG A 86 17.75 11.89 -4.15
C ARG A 86 18.03 10.89 -3.04
N ASP A 87 17.13 10.75 -2.07
CA ASP A 87 17.28 9.80 -0.95
C ASP A 87 17.52 8.37 -1.46
N LEU A 88 16.74 7.90 -2.42
CA LEU A 88 16.91 6.55 -2.96
C LEU A 88 18.24 6.39 -3.71
N TYR A 89 18.61 7.38 -4.53
CA TYR A 89 19.85 7.36 -5.30
C TYR A 89 21.08 7.36 -4.37
N GLU A 90 21.14 8.28 -3.42
CA GLU A 90 22.23 8.40 -2.46
C GLU A 90 22.34 7.17 -1.56
N ALA A 91 21.21 6.57 -1.16
CA ALA A 91 21.22 5.32 -0.39
C ALA A 91 21.86 4.17 -1.17
N ILE A 92 21.55 4.04 -2.46
CA ILE A 92 22.13 3.00 -3.32
C ILE A 92 23.63 3.24 -3.52
N GLU A 93 24.04 4.48 -3.83
CA GLU A 93 25.46 4.85 -3.98
C GLU A 93 26.27 4.62 -2.69
N ALA A 94 25.65 4.82 -1.53
CA ALA A 94 26.27 4.57 -0.22
C ALA A 94 26.29 3.07 0.18
N GLY A 95 25.79 2.16 -0.66
CA GLY A 95 25.66 0.73 -0.34
C GLY A 95 24.57 0.40 0.68
N ALA A 96 23.71 1.37 1.03
CA ALA A 96 22.57 1.20 1.92
C ALA A 96 21.32 0.77 1.13
N PHE A 97 21.38 -0.42 0.54
CA PHE A 97 20.33 -0.92 -0.36
C PHE A 97 18.98 -1.02 0.33
N ALA A 98 17.95 -0.49 -0.34
CA ALA A 98 16.58 -0.62 0.08
C ALA A 98 16.11 -2.07 -0.07
N GLN A 99 15.49 -2.61 0.98
CA GLN A 99 15.06 -4.00 1.05
C GLN A 99 13.66 -4.09 1.65
N TRP A 100 12.90 -5.04 1.12
CA TRP A 100 11.55 -5.37 1.56
C TRP A 100 11.41 -6.88 1.64
N ASP A 101 10.71 -7.35 2.65
CA ASP A 101 10.26 -8.74 2.72
C ASP A 101 9.00 -8.88 1.86
N PHE A 102 9.05 -9.82 0.92
CA PHE A 102 7.88 -10.19 0.14
C PHE A 102 7.02 -11.18 0.93
N GLY A 103 5.77 -10.80 1.18
CA GLY A 103 4.78 -11.59 1.90
C GLY A 103 3.53 -11.85 1.07
N VAL A 104 2.83 -12.93 1.41
CA VAL A 104 1.56 -13.31 0.80
C VAL A 104 0.53 -13.63 1.86
N GLN A 105 -0.69 -13.10 1.70
CA GLN A 105 -1.87 -13.63 2.39
C GLN A 105 -2.52 -14.65 1.47
N ILE A 106 -2.83 -15.85 1.97
CA ILE A 106 -3.36 -16.96 1.19
C ILE A 106 -4.73 -17.35 1.75
N VAL A 107 -5.73 -17.40 0.88
CA VAL A 107 -7.08 -17.88 1.21
C VAL A 107 -7.41 -19.08 0.32
N GLU A 108 -7.87 -20.18 0.93
CA GLU A 108 -8.31 -21.36 0.17
C GLU A 108 -9.54 -21.03 -0.69
N GLU A 109 -9.67 -21.65 -1.86
CA GLU A 109 -10.80 -21.41 -2.76
C GLU A 109 -12.17 -21.70 -2.11
N LYS A 110 -12.24 -22.71 -1.22
CA LYS A 110 -13.48 -23.05 -0.49
C LYS A 110 -13.92 -21.97 0.52
N ASP A 111 -13.02 -21.04 0.84
CA ASP A 111 -13.22 -20.00 1.86
C ASP A 111 -13.56 -18.63 1.24
N GLU A 112 -13.75 -18.56 -0.09
CA GLU A 112 -14.03 -17.33 -0.84
C GLU A 112 -15.14 -16.46 -0.22
N HIS A 113 -16.19 -17.09 0.28
CA HIS A 113 -17.39 -16.42 0.81
C HIS A 113 -17.47 -16.44 2.35
N LYS A 114 -16.38 -16.72 3.06
CA LYS A 114 -16.35 -16.75 4.54
C LYS A 114 -16.10 -15.39 5.19
N PHE A 115 -15.77 -14.36 4.39
CA PHE A 115 -15.50 -13.01 4.86
C PHE A 115 -16.77 -12.16 4.77
N ASP A 116 -16.86 -11.12 5.60
CA ASP A 116 -17.96 -10.13 5.54
C ASP A 116 -17.89 -9.22 4.30
N PHE A 117 -16.86 -9.41 3.47
CA PHE A 117 -16.61 -8.68 2.23
C PHE A 117 -16.22 -9.64 1.11
N ASP A 118 -16.41 -9.19 -0.13
CA ASP A 118 -15.96 -9.94 -1.31
C ASP A 118 -14.44 -9.83 -1.47
N LEU A 119 -13.74 -10.97 -1.58
CA LEU A 119 -12.29 -10.99 -1.79
C LEU A 119 -11.89 -10.26 -3.09
N LEU A 120 -12.78 -10.19 -4.08
CA LEU A 120 -12.53 -9.55 -5.37
C LEU A 120 -12.78 -8.03 -5.34
N ASP A 121 -13.36 -7.49 -4.27
CA ASP A 121 -13.56 -6.05 -4.08
C ASP A 121 -12.22 -5.36 -3.72
N PRO A 122 -11.63 -4.53 -4.61
CA PRO A 122 -10.36 -3.87 -4.35
C PRO A 122 -10.48 -2.72 -3.33
N THR A 123 -11.70 -2.34 -2.94
CA THR A 123 -11.93 -1.35 -1.87
C THR A 123 -11.86 -1.98 -0.49
N LYS A 124 -11.60 -3.28 -0.36
CA LYS A 124 -11.50 -4.01 0.91
C LYS A 124 -10.11 -4.61 1.08
N LEU A 125 -9.59 -4.51 2.30
CA LEU A 125 -8.37 -5.19 2.72
C LEU A 125 -8.74 -6.49 3.42
N ILE A 126 -7.84 -7.48 3.40
CA ILE A 126 -7.93 -8.66 4.26
C ILE A 126 -7.15 -8.33 5.54
N PRO A 127 -7.80 -8.19 6.71
CA PRO A 127 -7.09 -7.96 7.96
C PRO A 127 -6.08 -9.08 8.22
N GLU A 128 -4.85 -8.72 8.59
CA GLU A 128 -3.78 -9.71 8.88
C GLU A 128 -4.16 -10.65 10.05
N GLU A 129 -5.04 -10.24 10.96
CA GLU A 129 -5.50 -11.08 12.06
C GLU A 129 -6.43 -12.24 11.63
N LEU A 130 -6.91 -12.24 10.39
CA LEU A 130 -7.83 -13.26 9.87
C LEU A 130 -7.13 -14.36 9.06
N VAL A 131 -5.85 -14.18 8.69
CA VAL A 131 -5.12 -15.07 7.76
C VAL A 131 -3.67 -15.27 8.21
#